data_AF-A0A482VS84-F1
#
_entry.id   AF-A0A482VS84-F1
#
_cell.length_a   1.000
_cell.length_b   1.000
_cell.length_c   1.000
_cell.angle_alpha   90.00
_cell.angle_beta   90.00
_cell.angle_gamma   90.00
#
_symmetry.space_group_name_H-M   'P 1'
#
loop_
_entity.id
_entity.type
_entity.pdbx_description
1 polymer ?
#
loop_
_entity_poly.entity_id
_entity_poly.type
_entity_poly.pdbx_seq_one_letter_code
_entity_poly.pdbx_strand_id
1 'polypeptide(L)'
;MRETGNLTPSDRDAGRPCTKRTPALEEAVLEKVDEAPNISTRNLAHNLHVNCSLIHRILKQEKYYPYYTKFRALTRDDFPRRVNFCRWLQQQLEHHVNFTRKIL
;
A
#
# COMPACT_ATOMS: atom_id res chain seq x y z
N MET A 1 -26.84 -48.17 17.31
CA MET A 1 -25.89 -47.03 17.38
C MET A 1 -26.72 -45.76 17.27
N ARG A 2 -26.61 -44.82 18.21
CA ARG A 2 -27.32 -43.53 18.12
C ARG A 2 -26.33 -42.50 17.59
N GLU A 3 -26.55 -42.05 16.37
CA GLU A 3 -25.84 -40.90 15.82
C GLU A 3 -26.43 -39.64 16.45
N THR A 4 -25.68 -39.00 17.34
CA THR A 4 -26.06 -37.68 17.84
C THR A 4 -25.51 -36.65 16.86
N GLY A 5 -26.32 -36.31 15.86
CA GLY A 5 -26.06 -35.21 14.95
C GLY A 5 -26.12 -33.88 15.71
N ASN A 6 -24.97 -33.34 16.07
CA ASN A 6 -24.86 -31.97 16.55
C ASN A 6 -23.97 -31.19 15.58
N LEU A 7 -24.58 -30.26 14.83
CA LEU A 7 -23.92 -29.40 13.84
C LEU A 7 -23.52 -28.04 14.45
N THR A 8 -23.38 -27.95 15.77
CA THR A 8 -22.92 -26.70 16.39
C THR A 8 -21.40 -26.60 16.23
N PRO A 9 -20.88 -25.50 15.64
CA PRO A 9 -19.44 -25.28 15.56
C PRO A 9 -18.84 -25.31 16.97
N SER A 10 -17.70 -25.99 17.11
CA SER A 10 -16.95 -26.04 18.36
C SER A 10 -16.43 -24.64 18.71
N ASP A 11 -16.89 -24.07 19.81
CA ASP A 11 -16.40 -22.79 20.36
C ASP A 11 -14.89 -22.82 20.68
N ARG A 12 -14.26 -24.00 20.68
CA ARG A 12 -12.82 -24.14 20.90
C ARG A 12 -11.97 -23.52 19.79
N ASP A 13 -12.53 -23.40 18.59
CA ASP A 13 -11.89 -22.77 17.43
C ASP A 13 -12.43 -21.36 17.14
N ALA A 14 -13.47 -20.95 17.86
CA ALA A 14 -13.99 -19.59 17.82
C ALA A 14 -13.11 -18.68 18.67
N GLY A 15 -12.00 -18.20 18.10
CA GLY A 15 -11.19 -17.15 18.73
C GLY A 15 -12.04 -15.95 19.18
N ARG A 16 -11.48 -15.08 20.03
CA ARG A 16 -12.19 -13.91 20.59
C ARG A 16 -12.93 -13.12 19.48
N PRO A 17 -14.27 -12.95 19.59
CA PRO A 17 -15.04 -12.19 18.62
C PRO A 17 -14.47 -10.77 18.44
N CYS A 18 -14.21 -10.38 17.19
CA CYS A 18 -13.66 -9.06 16.88
C CYS A 18 -14.78 -8.01 16.88
N THR A 19 -15.17 -7.53 18.05
CA THR A 19 -16.29 -6.55 18.18
C THR A 19 -15.98 -5.17 17.60
N LYS A 20 -14.70 -4.83 17.44
CA LYS A 20 -14.26 -3.52 16.93
C LYS A 20 -14.16 -3.45 15.40
N ARG A 21 -14.15 -4.59 14.73
CA ARG A 21 -14.03 -4.68 13.27
C ARG A 21 -15.42 -5.01 12.71
N THR A 22 -16.12 -3.99 12.24
CA THR A 22 -17.42 -4.15 11.59
C THR A 22 -17.23 -4.08 10.07
N PRO A 23 -18.05 -4.79 9.26
CA PRO A 23 -17.99 -4.68 7.80
C PRO A 23 -18.10 -3.22 7.31
N ALA A 24 -18.95 -2.42 7.95
CA ALA A 24 -19.10 -1.00 7.65
C ALA A 24 -17.81 -0.18 7.88
N LEU A 25 -17.02 -0.51 8.92
CA LEU A 25 -15.74 0.14 9.15
C LEU A 25 -14.71 -0.26 8.08
N GLU A 26 -14.71 -1.52 7.67
CA GLU A 26 -13.82 -2.00 6.61
C GLU A 26 -14.09 -1.29 5.30
N GLU A 27 -15.36 -1.20 4.91
CA GLU A 27 -15.80 -0.49 3.71
C GLU A 27 -15.37 1.00 3.75
N ALA A 28 -15.61 1.68 4.87
CA ALA A 28 -15.19 3.08 5.04
C ALA A 28 -13.66 3.26 4.99
N VAL A 29 -12.90 2.28 5.46
CA VAL A 29 -11.43 2.26 5.36
C VAL A 29 -10.99 2.12 3.92
N LEU A 30 -11.58 1.20 3.17
CA LEU A 30 -11.24 0.94 1.78
C LEU A 30 -11.62 2.12 0.87
N GLU A 31 -12.83 2.67 1.03
CA GLU A 31 -13.30 3.82 0.27
C GLU A 31 -12.35 5.02 0.42
N LYS A 32 -11.93 5.32 1.66
CA LYS A 32 -10.98 6.42 1.92
C LYS A 32 -9.61 6.21 1.31
N VAL A 33 -9.16 4.96 1.20
CA VAL A 33 -7.88 4.62 0.57
C VAL A 33 -7.99 4.71 -0.95
N ASP A 34 -9.12 4.31 -1.52
CA ASP A 34 -9.38 4.44 -2.96
C ASP A 34 -9.52 5.91 -3.40
N GLU A 35 -10.21 6.74 -2.62
CA GLU A 35 -10.29 8.19 -2.86
C GLU A 35 -8.90 8.87 -2.80
N ALA A 36 -8.06 8.42 -1.87
CA ALA A 36 -6.77 9.04 -1.58
C ALA A 36 -5.70 7.98 -1.25
N PRO A 37 -5.06 7.36 -2.27
CA PRO A 37 -4.11 6.26 -2.06
C PRO A 37 -2.84 6.66 -1.30
N ASN A 38 -2.60 7.97 -1.14
CA ASN A 38 -1.48 8.53 -0.40
C ASN A 38 -1.83 8.88 1.06
N ILE A 39 -3.04 8.57 1.54
CA ILE A 39 -3.43 8.84 2.91
C ILE A 39 -2.61 7.99 3.88
N SER A 40 -2.12 8.60 4.95
CA SER A 40 -1.39 7.86 5.98
C SER A 40 -2.38 7.05 6.83
N THR A 41 -1.96 5.85 7.27
CA THR A 41 -2.75 5.03 8.20
C THR A 41 -3.08 5.77 9.50
N ARG A 42 -2.22 6.69 9.92
CA ARG A 42 -2.45 7.57 11.08
C ARG A 42 -3.56 8.59 10.84
N ASN A 43 -3.57 9.24 9.67
CA ASN A 43 -4.64 10.18 9.31
C ASN A 43 -5.96 9.45 9.15
N LEU A 44 -5.95 8.26 8.54
CA LEU A 44 -7.14 7.44 8.40
C LEU A 44 -7.72 7.02 9.76
N ALA A 45 -6.85 6.61 10.69
CA ALA A 45 -7.23 6.30 12.06
C ALA A 45 -7.84 7.50 12.80
N HIS A 46 -7.26 8.69 12.63
CA HIS A 46 -7.80 9.93 13.18
C HIS A 46 -9.19 10.26 12.59
N ASN A 47 -9.33 10.21 11.26
CA ASN A 47 -10.59 10.53 10.58
C ASN A 47 -11.74 9.58 10.95
N LEU A 48 -11.43 8.29 11.10
CA LEU A 48 -12.41 7.27 11.44
C LEU A 48 -12.54 7.02 12.95
N HIS A 49 -11.80 7.78 13.78
CA HIS A 49 -11.78 7.64 15.24
C HIS A 49 -11.48 6.21 15.72
N VAL A 50 -10.58 5.51 15.02
CA VAL A 50 -10.17 4.14 15.32
C VAL A 50 -8.68 4.04 15.60
N ASN A 51 -8.24 2.89 16.11
CA ASN A 51 -6.83 2.65 16.37
C ASN A 51 -6.05 2.37 15.07
N CYS A 52 -4.85 2.95 14.93
CA CYS A 52 -3.96 2.71 13.78
C CYS A 52 -3.67 1.23 13.52
N SER A 53 -3.52 0.41 14.57
CA SER A 53 -3.27 -1.03 14.45
C SER A 53 -4.48 -1.79 13.89
N LEU A 54 -5.71 -1.26 14.06
CA LEU A 54 -6.90 -1.82 13.43
C LEU A 54 -6.89 -1.53 11.93
N ILE A 55 -6.62 -0.28 11.54
CA ILE A 55 -6.46 0.13 10.13
C ILE A 55 -5.41 -0.74 9.43
N HIS A 56 -4.21 -0.88 10.02
CA HIS A 56 -3.13 -1.67 9.42
C HIS A 56 -3.51 -3.13 9.21
N ARG A 57 -4.30 -3.71 10.13
CA ARG A 57 -4.78 -5.08 10.04
C ARG A 57 -5.84 -5.25 8.95
N ILE A 58 -6.78 -4.31 8.84
CA ILE A 58 -7.78 -4.27 7.75
C ILE A 58 -7.06 -4.21 6.40
N LEU A 59 -6.16 -3.24 6.20
CA LEU A 59 -5.42 -3.10 4.94
C LEU A 59 -4.60 -4.34 4.59
N LYS A 60 -3.95 -4.97 5.57
CA LYS A 60 -3.19 -6.21 5.35
C LYS A 60 -4.09 -7.38 4.93
N GLN A 61 -5.29 -7.49 5.51
CA GLN A 61 -6.23 -8.56 5.19
C GLN A 61 -6.86 -8.37 3.79
N GLU A 62 -7.18 -7.14 3.45
CA GLU A 62 -7.69 -6.74 2.13
C GLU A 62 -6.59 -6.62 1.06
N LYS A 63 -5.35 -7.01 1.39
CA LYS A 63 -4.18 -6.98 0.49
C LYS A 63 -3.86 -5.58 -0.07
N TYR A 64 -4.25 -4.53 0.66
CA TYR A 64 -3.80 -3.17 0.42
C TYR A 64 -2.40 -3.00 1.00
N TYR A 65 -1.41 -3.14 0.13
CA TYR A 65 -0.02 -2.96 0.51
C TYR A 65 0.48 -1.55 0.17
N PRO A 66 1.37 -0.96 1.00
CA PRO A 66 1.96 0.36 0.76
C PRO A 66 2.97 0.39 -0.40
N TYR A 67 2.76 -0.34 -1.49
CA TYR A 67 3.70 -0.41 -2.61
C TYR A 67 3.56 0.74 -3.61
N TYR A 68 2.51 1.57 -3.48
CA TYR A 68 2.38 2.81 -4.23
C TYR A 68 3.29 3.89 -3.65
N THR A 69 4.58 3.68 -3.83
CA THR A 69 5.57 4.75 -3.74
C THR A 69 5.22 5.74 -4.83
N LYS A 70 5.01 7.01 -4.48
CA LYS A 70 4.85 8.09 -5.46
C LYS A 70 6.04 8.03 -6.42
N PHE A 71 5.85 7.47 -7.62
CA PHE A 71 6.65 7.92 -8.74
C PHE A 71 6.37 9.41 -8.82
N ARG A 72 7.40 10.24 -8.63
CA ARG A 72 7.27 11.69 -8.87
C ARG A 72 6.57 11.81 -10.21
N ALA A 73 5.32 12.27 -10.20
CA ALA A 73 4.54 12.37 -11.43
C ALA A 73 5.42 13.11 -12.42
N LEU A 74 5.74 12.46 -13.55
CA LEU A 74 6.58 13.09 -14.55
C LEU A 74 5.83 14.33 -15.02
N THR A 75 6.41 15.47 -14.73
CA THR A 75 5.95 16.72 -15.30
C THR A 75 6.29 16.72 -16.79
N ARG A 76 5.57 17.52 -17.58
CA ARG A 76 5.84 17.66 -19.01
C ARG A 76 7.30 18.08 -19.29
N ASP A 77 7.91 18.79 -18.36
CA ASP A 77 9.29 19.26 -18.45
C ASP A 77 10.34 18.19 -18.15
N ASP A 78 9.95 17.07 -17.52
CA ASP A 78 10.89 15.99 -17.20
C ASP A 78 11.33 15.25 -18.46
N PHE A 79 10.46 15.12 -19.47
CA PHE A 79 10.81 14.45 -20.72
C PHE A 79 11.97 15.14 -21.46
N PRO A 80 11.92 16.44 -21.80
CA PRO A 80 13.04 17.10 -22.46
C PRO A 80 14.30 17.12 -21.60
N ARG A 81 14.18 17.26 -20.26
CA ARG A 81 15.34 17.19 -19.34
C ARG A 81 16.01 15.82 -19.37
N ARG A 82 15.23 14.73 -19.35
CA ARG A 82 15.74 13.36 -19.43
C ARG A 82 16.43 13.10 -20.76
N VAL A 83 15.83 13.54 -21.87
CA VAL A 83 16.43 13.41 -23.21
C VAL A 83 17.76 14.16 -23.27
N ASN A 84 17.81 15.40 -22.77
CA ASN A 84 19.04 16.18 -22.74
C ASN A 84 20.13 15.54 -21.88
N PHE A 85 19.77 15.02 -20.70
CA PHE A 85 20.69 14.29 -19.84
C PHE A 85 21.25 13.03 -20.52
N CYS A 86 20.40 12.22 -21.14
CA CYS A 86 20.84 11.01 -21.82
C CYS A 86 21.77 11.32 -23.00
N ARG A 87 21.46 12.34 -23.80
CA ARG A 87 22.34 12.79 -24.91
C ARG A 87 23.68 13.28 -24.39
N TRP A 88 23.68 14.08 -23.33
CA TRP A 88 24.91 14.53 -22.68
C TRP A 88 25.73 13.33 -22.17
N LEU A 89 25.08 12.37 -21.49
CA LEU A 89 25.77 11.19 -20.98
C LEU A 89 26.39 10.34 -22.09
N GLN A 90 25.70 10.19 -23.24
CA GLN A 90 26.23 9.51 -24.41
C GLN A 90 27.49 10.18 -24.95
N GLN A 91 27.50 11.51 -25.08
CA GLN A 91 28.69 12.26 -25.49
C GLN A 91 29.87 12.01 -24.54
N GLN A 92 29.62 11.99 -23.23
CA GLN A 92 30.69 11.75 -22.26
C GLN A 92 31.22 10.32 -22.32
N LEU A 93 30.37 9.34 -22.64
CA LEU A 93 30.79 7.94 -22.83
C LEU A 93 31.63 7.74 -24.10
N GLU A 94 31.36 8.50 -25.16
CA GLU A 94 32.19 8.49 -26.38
C GLU A 94 33.62 8.97 -26.11
N HIS A 95 33.77 9.98 -25.25
CA HIS A 95 35.09 10.51 -24.88
C HIS A 95 35.77 9.70 -23.75
N HIS A 96 34.98 9.07 -22.87
CA HIS A 96 35.46 8.36 -21.70
C HIS A 96 34.60 7.13 -21.40
N VAL A 97 35.06 5.95 -21.82
CA VAL A 97 34.32 4.68 -21.68
C VAL A 97 33.92 4.32 -20.23
N ASN A 98 34.66 4.83 -19.24
CA ASN A 98 34.44 4.59 -17.81
C ASN A 98 33.80 5.78 -17.08
N PHE A 99 33.25 6.75 -17.81
CA PHE A 99 32.71 7.98 -17.25
C PHE A 99 31.60 7.74 -16.21
N THR A 100 30.70 6.79 -16.50
CA THR A 100 29.55 6.44 -15.65
C THR A 100 29.94 6.02 -14.24
N ARG A 101 31.12 5.44 -14.03
CA ARG A 101 31.60 4.98 -12.71
C ARG A 101 31.77 6.11 -11.68
N LYS A 102 31.77 7.38 -12.11
CA LYS A 102 31.94 8.55 -11.24
C LYS A 102 30.63 9.24 -10.85
N ILE A 103 29.50 8.83 -11.43
CA ILE A 103 28.26 9.65 -11.49
C ILE A 103 26.98 8.84 -11.39
N LEU A 104 27.03 7.54 -11.69
CA LEU A 104 25.98 6.56 -11.46
C LEU A 104 26.46 5.53 -10.43
#